data_AF-A0A1G9P004-F1
#
_entry.id   AF-A0A1G9P004-F1
#
_cell.length_a   1.000
_cell.length_b   1.000
_cell.length_c   1.000
_cell.angle_alpha   90.00
_cell.angle_beta   90.00
_cell.angle_gamma   90.00
#
_symmetry.space_group_name_H-M   'P 1'
#
loop_
_entity.id
_entity.type
_entity.pdbx_description
1 polymer ?
#
loop_
_entity_poly.entity_id
_entity_poly.type
_entity_poly.pdbx_seq_one_letter_code
_entity_poly.pdbx_strand_id
1 'polypeptide(L)'
;MRFLYKRPRMEDVSEELNLIMDLMVSKTFVIMDLFWLCLLFTLLLSPVLATVSMSVIFFCASFAFFNALYFYLFYPDRNKN
;
A
#
# COMPACT_ATOMS: atom_id res chain seq x y z
N MET A 1 26.54 11.97 30.95
CA MET A 1 25.27 12.33 30.27
C MET A 1 24.40 11.08 30.18
N ARG A 2 23.59 10.80 31.21
CA ARG A 2 22.80 9.54 31.30
C ARG A 2 21.44 9.78 31.97
N PHE A 3 20.70 10.79 31.51
CA PHE A 3 19.44 11.22 32.16
C PHE A 3 18.29 11.55 31.20
N LEU A 4 18.31 11.11 29.94
CA LEU A 4 17.24 11.40 28.99
C LEU A 4 16.64 10.15 28.32
N TYR A 5 16.61 9.02 29.04
CA TYR A 5 15.69 7.93 28.67
C TYR A 5 14.40 8.10 29.47
N LYS A 6 13.59 9.10 29.09
CA LYS A 6 12.23 9.27 29.58
C LYS A 6 11.42 8.12 28.98
N ARG A 7 11.22 7.05 29.75
CA ARG A 7 10.40 5.89 29.35
C ARG A 7 9.05 6.43 28.84
N PRO A 8 8.70 6.27 27.55
CA PRO A 8 7.40 6.71 27.06
C PRO A 8 6.33 5.93 27.85
N ARG A 9 5.26 6.62 28.26
CA ARG A 9 4.15 5.96 28.94
C ARG A 9 3.57 4.96 27.95
N MET A 10 3.38 3.72 28.38
CA MET A 10 2.86 2.64 27.52
C MET A 10 1.47 3.00 26.95
N GLU A 11 0.74 3.89 27.62
CA GLU A 11 -0.54 4.46 27.20
C GLU A 11 -0.41 5.28 25.91
N ASP A 12 0.58 6.20 25.84
CA ASP A 12 0.81 7.04 24.66
C ASP A 12 1.24 6.19 23.44
N VAL A 13 2.07 5.16 23.68
CA VAL A 13 2.52 4.23 22.63
C VAL A 13 1.37 3.36 22.11
N SER A 14 0.46 2.95 22.98
CA SER A 14 -0.74 2.19 22.62
C SER A 14 -1.69 3.00 21.74
N GLU A 15 -1.90 4.27 22.06
CA GLU A 15 -2.80 5.15 21.30
C GLU A 15 -2.26 5.44 19.90
N GLU A 16 -0.96 5.75 19.77
CA GLU A 16 -0.30 5.91 18.48
C GLU A 16 -0.36 4.64 17.64
N LEU A 17 -0.13 3.47 18.25
CA LEU A 17 -0.19 2.19 17.56
C LEU A 17 -1.60 1.87 17.04
N ASN A 18 -2.63 2.21 17.81
CA ASN A 18 -4.02 2.02 17.41
C ASN A 18 -4.40 2.93 16.23
N LEU A 19 -3.92 4.17 16.24
CA LEU A 19 -4.10 5.10 15.13
C LEU A 19 -3.43 4.58 13.85
N ILE A 20 -2.23 4.02 13.95
CA ILE A 20 -1.54 3.38 12.81
C ILE A 20 -2.31 2.16 12.30
N MET A 21 -2.90 1.37 13.22
CA MET A 21 -3.70 0.20 12.87
C MET A 21 -4.95 0.58 12.08
N ASP A 22 -5.66 1.64 12.50
CA ASP A 22 -6.81 2.18 11.77
C ASP A 22 -6.38 2.75 10.39
N LEU A 23 -5.21 3.38 10.32
CA LEU A 23 -4.67 3.88 9.05
C LEU A 23 -4.30 2.76 8.07
N MET A 24 -3.79 1.63 8.56
CA MET A 24 -3.46 0.45 7.72
C MET A 24 -4.69 -0.16 7.04
N VAL A 25 -5.88 -0.04 7.66
CA VAL A 25 -7.15 -0.54 7.10
C VAL A 25 -7.77 0.44 6.09
N SER A 26 -7.30 1.68 6.07
CA SER A 26 -7.84 2.71 5.17
C SER A 26 -7.63 2.34 3.70
N LYS A 27 -8.64 2.67 2.87
CA LYS A 27 -8.59 2.50 1.40
C LYS A 27 -7.39 3.20 0.77
N THR A 28 -6.93 4.30 1.36
CA THR A 28 -5.75 5.04 0.90
C THR A 28 -4.45 4.23 1.08
N PHE A 29 -4.33 3.48 2.18
CA PHE A 29 -3.15 2.63 2.42
C PHE A 29 -3.09 1.48 1.43
N VAL A 30 -4.23 0.85 1.14
CA VAL A 30 -4.30 -0.25 0.15
C VAL A 30 -3.91 0.22 -1.26
N ILE A 31 -4.37 1.41 -1.69
CA ILE A 31 -4.00 1.96 -3.01
C ILE A 31 -2.50 2.30 -3.08
N MET A 32 -1.94 2.88 -2.01
CA MET A 32 -0.50 3.17 -1.92
C MET A 32 0.35 1.90 -1.94
N ASP A 33 -0.04 0.88 -1.19
CA ASP A 33 0.63 -0.41 -1.17
C ASP A 33 0.61 -1.07 -2.56
N LEU A 34 -0.55 -1.03 -3.24
CA LEU A 34 -0.71 -1.57 -4.59
C LEU A 34 0.20 -0.89 -5.61
N PHE A 35 0.39 0.43 -5.50
CA PHE A 35 1.32 1.19 -6.32
C PHE A 35 2.76 0.70 -6.12
N TRP A 36 3.19 0.57 -4.86
CA TRP A 36 4.53 0.11 -4.53
C TRP A 36 4.79 -1.33 -4.99
N LEU A 37 3.82 -2.23 -4.81
CA LEU A 37 3.91 -3.61 -5.27
C LEU A 37 4.03 -3.69 -6.80
N CYS A 38 3.24 -2.92 -7.55
CA CYS A 38 3.34 -2.88 -9.01
C CYS A 38 4.70 -2.34 -9.46
N LEU A 39 5.25 -1.35 -8.75
CA LEU A 39 6.54 -0.73 -9.09
C LEU A 39 7.67 -1.73 -8.83
N LEU A 40 7.66 -2.35 -7.65
CA LEU A 40 8.63 -3.38 -7.26
C LEU A 40 8.57 -4.57 -8.21
N PHE A 41 7.38 -5.05 -8.55
CA PHE A 41 7.18 -6.12 -9.54
C PHE A 41 7.76 -5.75 -10.91
N THR A 42 7.51 -4.53 -11.38
CA THR A 42 8.06 -4.04 -12.66
C THR A 42 9.58 -3.92 -12.61
N LEU A 43 10.16 -3.54 -11.47
CA LEU A 43 11.62 -3.44 -11.29
C LEU A 43 12.27 -4.83 -11.26
N LEU A 44 11.66 -5.81 -10.59
CA LEU A 44 12.11 -7.21 -10.63
C LEU A 44 11.98 -7.85 -12.02
N LEU A 45 10.97 -7.44 -12.80
CA LEU A 45 10.76 -7.91 -14.16
C LEU A 45 11.58 -7.11 -15.20
N SER A 46 12.14 -5.96 -14.82
CA SER A 46 12.99 -5.10 -15.66
C SER A 46 14.08 -5.84 -16.47
N PRO A 47 14.85 -6.80 -15.91
CA PRO A 47 15.84 -7.55 -16.71
C PRO A 47 15.23 -8.44 -17.79
N VAL A 48 13.92 -8.75 -17.71
CA VAL A 48 13.20 -9.58 -18.68
C VAL A 48 12.62 -8.75 -19.83
N LEU A 49 12.36 -7.45 -19.63
CA LEU A 49 11.81 -6.57 -20.66
C LEU A 49 12.93 -5.82 -21.40
N ALA A 50 13.03 -6.06 -22.71
CA ALA A 50 14.09 -5.51 -23.56
C ALA A 50 14.08 -3.98 -23.70
N THR A 51 12.98 -3.30 -23.37
CA THR A 51 12.83 -1.86 -23.54
C THR A 51 12.09 -1.20 -22.38
N VAL A 52 12.52 0.01 -22.00
CA VAL A 52 11.92 0.82 -20.92
C VAL A 52 10.48 1.23 -21.25
N SER A 53 10.13 1.38 -22.53
CA SER A 53 8.75 1.67 -22.94
C SER A 53 7.80 0.53 -22.61
N MET A 54 8.23 -0.72 -22.80
CA MET A 54 7.41 -1.90 -22.50
C MET A 54 7.20 -2.09 -21.00
N SER A 55 8.18 -1.75 -20.15
CA SER A 55 8.02 -1.83 -18.71
C SER A 55 7.02 -0.80 -18.18
N VAL A 56 6.98 0.41 -18.74
CA VAL A 56 5.99 1.44 -18.36
C VAL A 56 4.58 1.03 -18.76
N ILE A 57 4.37 0.50 -19.98
CA ILE A 57 3.06 0.03 -20.43
C ILE A 57 2.59 -1.14 -19.57
N PHE A 58 3.48 -2.08 -19.25
CA PHE A 58 3.19 -3.22 -18.39
C PHE A 58 2.85 -2.79 -16.95
N PHE A 59 3.56 -1.79 -16.42
CA PHE A 59 3.25 -1.20 -15.11
C PHE A 59 1.85 -0.56 -15.10
N CYS A 60 1.51 0.26 -16.10
CA CYS A 60 0.19 0.87 -16.20
C CYS A 60 -0.93 -0.17 -16.35
N ALA A 61 -0.73 -1.20 -17.19
CA ALA A 61 -1.71 -2.25 -17.39
C ALA A 61 -1.95 -3.09 -16.13
N SER A 62 -0.88 -3.49 -15.44
CA SER A 62 -0.98 -4.25 -14.19
C SER A 62 -1.61 -3.42 -13.07
N PHE A 63 -1.20 -2.16 -12.91
CA PHE A 63 -1.81 -1.25 -11.94
C PHE A 63 -3.31 -1.06 -12.19
N ALA A 64 -3.73 -0.82 -13.44
CA ALA A 64 -5.15 -0.70 -13.78
C ALA A 64 -5.93 -2.00 -13.52
N PHE A 65 -5.36 -3.15 -13.85
CA PHE A 65 -5.98 -4.46 -13.61
C PHE A 65 -6.19 -4.74 -12.12
N PHE A 66 -5.17 -4.54 -11.29
CA PHE A 66 -5.29 -4.75 -9.85
C PHE A 66 -6.22 -3.73 -9.18
N ASN A 67 -6.23 -2.50 -9.68
CA ASN A 67 -7.15 -1.46 -9.18
C ASN A 67 -8.61 -1.80 -9.53
N ALA A 68 -8.87 -2.27 -10.76
CA ALA A 68 -10.18 -2.78 -11.15
C ALA A 68 -10.62 -3.99 -10.31
N LEU A 69 -9.70 -4.91 -10.00
CA LEU A 69 -9.95 -6.06 -9.14
C LEU A 69 -10.26 -5.64 -7.71
N TYR A 70 -9.54 -4.64 -7.18
CA TYR A 70 -9.81 -4.04 -5.88
C TYR A 70 -11.22 -3.44 -5.83
N PHE A 71 -11.60 -2.64 -6.83
CA PHE A 71 -12.97 -2.13 -6.91
C PHE A 71 -13.98 -3.28 -7.03
N TYR A 72 -13.76 -4.27 -7.88
CA TYR A 72 -14.70 -5.38 -8.04
C TYR A 72 -14.94 -6.17 -6.73
N LEU A 73 -13.89 -6.43 -5.93
CA LEU A 73 -14.01 -7.19 -4.68
C LEU A 73 -14.56 -6.38 -3.51
N PHE A 74 -14.22 -5.08 -3.42
CA PHE A 74 -14.58 -4.23 -2.26
C PHE A 74 -15.76 -3.28 -2.52
N TYR A 75 -16.23 -3.13 -3.76
CA TYR A 75 -17.46 -2.39 -4.08
C TYR A 75 -18.81 -3.13 -3.86
N PRO A 76 -18.91 -4.47 -3.66
CA PRO A 76 -20.21 -5.10 -3.39
C PRO A 76 -20.87 -4.64 -2.08
N ASP A 77 -20.12 -4.02 -1.16
CA ASP A 77 -20.66 -3.44 0.09
C ASP A 77 -21.53 -2.18 -0.13
N ARG A 78 -21.65 -1.68 -1.36
CA ARG A 78 -22.54 -0.55 -1.71
C ARG A 78 -23.91 -0.95 -2.26
N ASN A 79 -24.14 -2.23 -2.57
CA ASN A 79 -25.43 -2.71 -3.12
C ASN A 79 -26.26 -3.50 -2.09
N LYS A 80 -26.19 -3.08 -0.83
CA LYS A 80 -27.15 -3.43 0.22
C LYS A 80 -27.65 -2.13 0.85
N ASN A 81 -28.49 -1.42 0.10
CA ASN A 81 -29.39 -0.41 0.64
C ASN A 81 -30.80 -0.81 0.22
#